data_AF-A0A8D8STV1-F1
#
_entry.id   AF-A0A8D8STV1-F1
#
_cell.length_a   1.000
_cell.length_b   1.000
_cell.length_c   1.000
_cell.angle_alpha   90.00
_cell.angle_beta   90.00
_cell.angle_gamma   90.00
#
_symmetry.space_group_name_H-M   'P 1'
#
loop_
_entity.id
_entity.type
_entity.pdbx_description
1 polymer ?
#
loop_
_entity_poly.entity_id
_entity_poly.type
_entity_poly.pdbx_seq_one_letter_code
_entity_poly.pdbx_strand_id
1 'polypeptide(L)'
;MSSKNTSESMIAERRLRPIYDLLDFNNNKKAIQEADRVLKKSPELDCARALKSLALLRMGRDYEAEQLLEFVTKRAPCDDATLQAMTICFRELRAPEKICTIYEEAVKKEPTNEELLTHLFMSYVRVYNYKKQQHTAMSLYKLKLKNPYYFWAVMSIVMQASDTDDKISKSVTLPLAERMVKKFVDDNKMDAEQEIQLYVIILYIEKGHIVYQKNTTFILKG
;
A
#
# COMPACT_ATOMS: atom_id res chain seq x y z
N MET A 1 -2.12 -23.12 20.99
CA MET A 1 -1.54 -22.95 19.64
C MET A 1 -0.81 -21.61 19.45
N SER A 2 -1.10 -20.54 20.21
CA SER A 2 -0.39 -19.25 20.09
C SER A 2 1.09 -19.27 20.50
N SER A 3 1.49 -20.06 21.49
CA SER A 3 2.86 -20.03 22.02
C SER A 3 3.94 -20.55 21.05
N LYS A 4 3.59 -21.51 20.17
CA LYS A 4 4.52 -22.03 19.14
C LYS A 4 4.78 -20.97 18.04
N ASN A 5 3.73 -20.35 17.51
CA ASN A 5 3.86 -19.30 16.48
C ASN A 5 4.67 -18.10 16.98
N THR A 6 4.50 -17.67 18.24
CA THR A 6 5.29 -16.57 18.80
C THR A 6 6.77 -16.94 18.96
N SER A 7 7.06 -18.17 19.38
CA SER A 7 8.45 -18.64 19.53
C SER A 7 9.18 -18.80 18.19
N GLU A 8 8.49 -19.33 17.17
CA GLU A 8 9.04 -19.47 15.81
C GLU A 8 9.25 -18.09 15.14
N SER A 9 8.32 -17.15 15.36
CA SER A 9 8.45 -15.77 14.90
C SER A 9 9.67 -15.06 15.52
N MET A 10 9.88 -15.19 16.84
CA MET A 10 11.06 -14.64 17.51
C MET A 10 12.38 -15.29 17.04
N ILE A 11 12.36 -16.58 16.75
CA ILE A 11 13.54 -17.30 16.22
C ILE A 11 13.84 -16.84 14.79
N ALA A 12 12.81 -16.66 13.96
CA ALA A 12 12.96 -16.14 12.61
C ALA A 12 13.53 -14.71 12.62
N GLU A 13 12.99 -13.82 13.45
CA GLU A 13 13.46 -12.44 13.59
C GLU A 13 14.94 -12.36 14.00
N ARG A 14 15.35 -13.16 15.00
CA ARG A 14 16.76 -13.26 15.43
C ARG A 14 17.68 -13.76 14.31
N ARG A 15 17.20 -14.65 13.44
CA ARG A 15 17.98 -15.17 12.29
C ARG A 15 18.07 -14.16 11.15
N LEU A 16 17.07 -13.28 11.00
CA LEU A 16 17.03 -12.26 9.95
C LEU A 16 17.84 -11.01 10.33
N ARG A 17 17.98 -10.71 11.63
CA ARG A 17 18.69 -9.52 12.12
C ARG A 17 20.08 -9.30 11.49
N PRO A 18 20.96 -10.30 11.39
CA PRO A 18 22.27 -10.12 10.75
C PRO A 18 22.16 -9.71 9.28
N ILE A 19 21.13 -10.17 8.55
CA ILE A 19 20.91 -9.82 7.15
C ILE A 19 20.49 -8.36 7.04
N TYR A 20 19.57 -7.90 7.90
CA TYR A 20 19.17 -6.49 7.97
C TYR A 20 20.36 -5.58 8.28
N ASP A 21 21.13 -5.88 9.32
CA ASP A 21 22.29 -5.07 9.71
C ASP A 21 23.30 -4.98 8.54
N LEU A 22 23.56 -6.09 7.83
CA LEU A 22 24.44 -6.10 6.66
C LEU A 22 23.89 -5.28 5.49
N LEU A 23 22.58 -5.30 5.25
CA LEU A 23 21.93 -4.47 4.23
C LEU A 23 21.98 -2.98 4.59
N ASP A 24 21.83 -2.63 5.86
CA ASP A 24 21.91 -1.24 6.34
C ASP A 24 23.34 -0.68 6.21
N PHE A 25 24.36 -1.52 6.44
CA PHE A 25 25.76 -1.18 6.16
C PHE A 25 26.17 -1.32 4.69
N ASN A 26 25.21 -1.52 3.78
CA ASN A 26 25.41 -1.72 2.34
C ASN A 26 26.41 -2.86 2.00
N ASN A 27 26.54 -3.85 2.87
CA ASN A 27 27.42 -5.01 2.70
C ASN A 27 26.69 -6.16 1.98
N ASN A 28 26.26 -5.90 0.74
CA ASN A 28 25.37 -6.77 -0.02
C ASN A 28 25.94 -8.19 -0.25
N LYS A 29 27.26 -8.31 -0.46
CA LYS A 29 27.92 -9.63 -0.63
C LYS A 29 27.77 -10.50 0.62
N LYS A 30 28.01 -9.95 1.80
CA LYS A 30 27.85 -10.69 3.06
C LYS A 30 26.36 -10.93 3.37
N ALA A 31 25.48 -9.98 3.04
CA ALA A 31 24.03 -10.16 3.21
C ALA A 31 23.54 -11.39 2.43
N ILE A 32 23.99 -11.58 1.18
CA ILE A 32 23.67 -12.78 0.39
C ILE A 32 24.19 -14.05 1.08
N GLN A 33 25.43 -14.06 1.57
CA GLN A 33 26.01 -15.22 2.25
C GLN A 33 25.25 -15.59 3.54
N GLU A 34 24.86 -14.60 4.33
CA GLU A 34 24.05 -14.82 5.53
C GLU A 34 22.64 -15.28 5.20
N ALA A 35 22.01 -14.72 4.16
CA ALA A 35 20.72 -15.18 3.68
C ALA A 35 20.78 -16.64 3.20
N ASP A 36 21.82 -17.03 2.46
CA ASP A 36 22.03 -18.42 2.05
C ASP A 36 22.24 -19.36 3.24
N ARG A 37 22.96 -18.90 4.28
CA ARG A 37 23.13 -19.68 5.52
C ARG A 37 21.80 -19.88 6.25
N VAL A 38 20.97 -18.85 6.31
CA VAL A 38 19.62 -18.94 6.91
C VAL A 38 18.74 -19.88 6.09
N LEU A 39 18.71 -19.75 4.77
CA LEU A 39 17.88 -20.56 3.87
C LEU A 39 18.31 -22.04 3.84
N LYS A 40 19.58 -22.37 4.11
CA LYS A 40 20.01 -23.75 4.33
C LYS A 40 19.40 -24.40 5.57
N LYS A 41 19.16 -23.61 6.62
CA LYS A 41 18.57 -24.08 7.89
C LYS A 41 17.05 -23.98 7.93
N SER A 42 16.50 -22.98 7.24
CA SER A 42 15.07 -22.68 7.14
C SER A 42 14.71 -22.37 5.68
N PRO A 43 14.58 -23.41 4.83
CA PRO A 43 14.19 -23.23 3.43
C PRO A 43 12.78 -22.66 3.27
N GLU A 44 11.96 -22.62 4.30
CA GLU A 44 10.61 -22.06 4.28
C GLU A 44 10.57 -20.55 4.50
N LEU A 45 11.67 -19.93 4.95
CA LEU A 45 11.69 -18.52 5.37
C LEU A 45 11.76 -17.57 4.17
N ASP A 46 10.59 -17.17 3.67
CA ASP A 46 10.47 -16.32 2.48
C ASP A 46 11.05 -14.90 2.67
N CYS A 47 10.98 -14.34 3.88
CA CYS A 47 11.62 -13.06 4.19
C CYS A 47 13.13 -13.09 3.88
N ALA A 48 13.84 -14.18 4.22
CA ALA A 48 15.26 -14.30 3.90
C ALA A 48 15.53 -14.32 2.39
N ARG A 49 14.62 -14.90 1.58
CA ARG A 49 14.71 -14.83 0.11
C ARG A 49 14.48 -13.41 -0.40
N ALA A 50 13.48 -12.71 0.11
CA ALA A 50 13.21 -11.32 -0.27
C ALA A 50 14.39 -10.39 0.08
N LEU A 51 15.01 -10.56 1.26
CA LEU A 51 16.21 -9.81 1.63
C LEU A 51 17.43 -10.18 0.78
N LYS A 52 17.57 -11.45 0.38
CA LYS A 52 18.58 -11.88 -0.60
C LYS A 52 18.36 -11.19 -1.95
N SER A 53 17.12 -11.14 -2.44
CA SER A 53 16.77 -10.41 -3.67
C SER A 53 17.15 -8.94 -3.57
N LEU A 54 16.87 -8.28 -2.45
CA LEU A 54 17.28 -6.89 -2.23
C LEU A 54 18.80 -6.70 -2.33
N ALA A 55 19.57 -7.56 -1.69
CA ALA A 55 21.03 -7.52 -1.79
C ALA A 55 21.53 -7.76 -3.23
N LEU A 56 20.87 -8.63 -4.00
CA LEU A 56 21.18 -8.89 -5.39
C LEU A 56 20.89 -7.67 -6.28
N LEU A 57 19.75 -7.01 -6.10
CA LEU A 57 19.38 -5.78 -6.81
C LEU A 57 20.40 -4.66 -6.59
N ARG A 58 20.81 -4.45 -5.34
CA ARG A 58 21.86 -3.47 -5.00
C ARG A 58 23.23 -3.79 -5.58
N MET A 59 23.45 -5.03 -6.04
CA MET A 59 24.65 -5.45 -6.77
C MET A 59 24.47 -5.44 -8.30
N GLY A 60 23.32 -5.01 -8.83
CA GLY A 60 22.98 -5.03 -10.25
C GLY A 60 22.70 -6.42 -10.81
N ARG A 61 22.36 -7.38 -9.97
CA ARG A 61 22.06 -8.77 -10.34
C ARG A 61 20.55 -8.99 -10.45
N ASP A 62 19.91 -8.18 -11.30
CA ASP A 62 18.46 -8.04 -11.35
C ASP A 62 17.74 -9.34 -11.73
N TYR A 63 18.26 -10.05 -12.73
CA TYR A 63 17.68 -11.31 -13.20
C TYR A 63 17.56 -12.37 -12.09
N GLU A 64 18.61 -12.53 -11.28
CA GLU A 64 18.61 -13.48 -10.17
C GLU A 64 17.67 -13.04 -9.04
N ALA A 65 17.60 -11.74 -8.78
CA ALA A 65 16.69 -11.17 -7.80
C ALA A 65 15.23 -11.40 -8.19
N GLU A 66 14.89 -11.18 -9.47
CA GLU A 66 13.55 -11.36 -10.00
C GLU A 66 13.09 -12.82 -9.94
N GLN A 67 13.95 -13.79 -10.26
CA GLN A 67 13.62 -15.21 -10.12
C GLN A 67 13.25 -15.58 -8.68
N LEU A 68 14.01 -15.08 -7.71
CA LEU A 68 13.73 -15.30 -6.30
C LEU A 68 12.43 -14.60 -5.86
N LEU A 69 12.17 -13.38 -6.32
CA LEU A 69 10.95 -12.65 -6.02
C LEU A 69 9.73 -13.34 -6.64
N GLU A 70 9.83 -13.87 -7.85
CA GLU A 70 8.76 -14.63 -8.49
C GLU A 70 8.46 -15.92 -7.72
N PHE A 71 9.49 -16.62 -7.26
CA PHE A 71 9.33 -17.79 -6.40
C PHE A 71 8.57 -17.45 -5.11
N VAL A 72 8.95 -16.37 -4.42
CA VAL A 72 8.26 -15.92 -3.21
C VAL A 72 6.83 -15.47 -3.51
N THR A 73 6.62 -14.75 -4.60
CA THR A 73 5.29 -14.28 -5.04
C THR A 73 4.33 -15.45 -5.23
N LYS A 74 4.78 -16.55 -5.85
CA LYS A 74 3.96 -17.77 -6.04
C LYS A 74 3.55 -18.44 -4.73
N ARG A 75 4.29 -18.24 -3.64
CA ARG A 75 3.93 -18.73 -2.31
C ARG A 75 2.90 -17.85 -1.61
N ALA A 76 2.68 -16.63 -2.13
CA ALA A 76 1.71 -15.65 -1.64
C ALA A 76 1.83 -15.43 -0.12
N PRO A 77 2.97 -14.88 0.37
CA PRO A 77 3.15 -14.60 1.78
C PRO A 77 2.13 -13.60 2.31
N CYS A 78 1.79 -13.71 3.60
CA CYS A 78 0.91 -12.78 4.30
C CYS A 78 1.62 -12.06 5.45
N ASP A 79 2.85 -12.48 5.81
CA ASP A 79 3.61 -11.84 6.88
C ASP A 79 4.20 -10.50 6.42
N ASP A 80 4.11 -9.50 7.29
CA ASP A 80 4.55 -8.14 6.99
C ASP A 80 6.04 -8.08 6.62
N ALA A 81 6.91 -8.76 7.37
CA ALA A 81 8.35 -8.73 7.14
C ALA A 81 8.73 -9.15 5.71
N THR A 82 8.11 -10.20 5.17
CA THR A 82 8.32 -10.62 3.78
C THR A 82 7.73 -9.61 2.79
N LEU A 83 6.49 -9.16 3.00
CA LEU A 83 5.82 -8.22 2.09
C LEU A 83 6.52 -6.85 2.02
N GLN A 84 7.05 -6.34 3.13
CA GLN A 84 7.86 -5.11 3.15
C GLN A 84 9.16 -5.29 2.38
N ALA A 85 9.89 -6.38 2.59
CA ALA A 85 11.12 -6.67 1.85
C ALA A 85 10.86 -6.76 0.34
N MET A 86 9.78 -7.43 -0.08
CA MET A 86 9.34 -7.48 -1.48
C MET A 86 8.93 -6.11 -2.01
N THR A 87 8.26 -5.28 -1.20
CA THR A 87 7.86 -3.92 -1.56
C THR A 87 9.08 -3.06 -1.88
N ILE A 88 10.16 -3.16 -1.08
CA ILE A 88 11.42 -2.46 -1.35
C ILE A 88 12.03 -2.95 -2.66
N CYS A 89 12.08 -4.28 -2.87
CA CYS A 89 12.62 -4.85 -4.11
C CYS A 89 11.87 -4.36 -5.35
N PHE A 90 10.54 -4.39 -5.34
CA PHE A 90 9.74 -3.94 -6.49
C PHE A 90 9.82 -2.43 -6.72
N ARG A 91 10.10 -1.64 -5.68
CA ARG A 91 10.42 -0.21 -5.84
C ARG A 91 11.76 -0.01 -6.55
N GLU A 92 12.80 -0.76 -6.17
CA GLU A 92 14.11 -0.70 -6.84
C GLU A 92 14.00 -1.14 -8.32
N LEU A 93 13.19 -2.17 -8.59
CA LEU A 93 12.88 -2.64 -9.95
C LEU A 93 11.93 -1.72 -10.75
N ARG A 94 11.43 -0.62 -10.15
CA ARG A 94 10.44 0.28 -10.76
C ARG A 94 9.18 -0.44 -11.26
N ALA A 95 8.73 -1.45 -10.52
CA ALA A 95 7.55 -2.26 -10.83
C ALA A 95 6.45 -2.11 -9.76
N PRO A 96 5.87 -0.90 -9.58
CA PRO A 96 4.89 -0.64 -8.52
C PRO A 96 3.59 -1.45 -8.67
N GLU A 97 3.27 -1.94 -9.87
CA GLU A 97 2.11 -2.79 -10.13
C GLU A 97 2.25 -4.14 -9.42
N LYS A 98 3.47 -4.71 -9.36
CA LYS A 98 3.74 -5.97 -8.65
C LYS A 98 3.48 -5.85 -7.14
N ILE A 99 3.66 -4.64 -6.58
CA ILE A 99 3.32 -4.35 -5.16
C ILE A 99 1.81 -4.50 -4.95
N CYS A 100 1.00 -4.00 -5.88
CA CYS A 100 -0.45 -4.20 -5.81
C CYS A 100 -0.80 -5.68 -5.84
N THR A 101 -0.18 -6.46 -6.75
CA THR A 101 -0.45 -7.90 -6.86
C THR A 101 -0.16 -8.66 -5.57
N ILE A 102 0.99 -8.43 -4.91
CA ILE A 102 1.31 -9.17 -3.69
C ILE A 102 0.35 -8.84 -2.53
N TYR A 103 -0.06 -7.58 -2.39
CA TYR A 103 -1.03 -7.20 -1.35
C TYR A 103 -2.46 -7.62 -1.69
N GLU A 104 -2.84 -7.66 -2.98
CA GLU A 104 -4.11 -8.24 -3.42
C GLU A 104 -4.21 -9.71 -2.98
N GLU A 105 -3.16 -10.51 -3.20
CA GLU A 105 -3.13 -11.91 -2.79
C GLU A 105 -3.11 -12.07 -1.27
N ALA A 106 -2.35 -11.24 -0.55
CA ALA A 106 -2.34 -11.26 0.91
C ALA A 106 -3.70 -10.91 1.52
N VAL A 107 -4.39 -9.88 1.02
CA VAL A 107 -5.74 -9.49 1.45
C VAL A 107 -6.79 -10.54 1.09
N LYS A 108 -6.66 -11.26 -0.03
CA LYS A 108 -7.57 -12.37 -0.34
C LYS A 108 -7.51 -13.48 0.72
N LYS A 109 -6.31 -13.74 1.29
CA LYS A 109 -6.10 -14.73 2.36
C LYS A 109 -6.55 -14.20 3.72
N GLU A 110 -6.28 -12.93 4.01
CA GLU A 110 -6.60 -12.28 5.28
C GLU A 110 -7.43 -10.99 5.08
N PRO A 111 -8.71 -11.10 4.69
CA PRO A 111 -9.52 -9.94 4.26
C PRO A 111 -9.88 -8.98 5.41
N THR A 112 -9.68 -9.40 6.66
CA THR A 112 -9.96 -8.61 7.88
C THR A 112 -8.70 -8.03 8.50
N ASN A 113 -7.54 -8.18 7.86
CA ASN A 113 -6.28 -7.61 8.33
C ASN A 113 -6.19 -6.13 7.89
N GLU A 114 -6.32 -5.22 8.86
CA GLU A 114 -6.31 -3.76 8.64
C GLU A 114 -4.99 -3.26 8.05
N GLU A 115 -3.87 -3.85 8.43
CA GLU A 115 -2.54 -3.46 7.96
C GLU A 115 -2.33 -3.83 6.49
N LEU A 116 -2.69 -5.06 6.10
CA LEU A 116 -2.64 -5.50 4.70
C LEU A 116 -3.55 -4.66 3.80
N LEU A 117 -4.77 -4.36 4.26
CA LEU A 117 -5.69 -3.48 3.53
C LEU A 117 -5.15 -2.05 3.40
N THR A 118 -4.47 -1.55 4.44
CA THR A 118 -3.84 -0.22 4.42
C THR A 118 -2.69 -0.19 3.41
N HIS A 119 -1.82 -1.20 3.39
CA HIS A 119 -0.76 -1.32 2.40
C HIS A 119 -1.30 -1.47 0.98
N LEU A 120 -2.36 -2.25 0.79
CA LEU A 120 -3.04 -2.39 -0.50
C LEU A 120 -3.64 -1.06 -0.99
N PHE A 121 -4.26 -0.28 -0.10
CA PHE A 121 -4.74 1.06 -0.44
C PHE A 121 -3.57 1.94 -0.89
N MET A 122 -2.49 1.96 -0.10
CA MET A 122 -1.30 2.77 -0.41
C MET A 122 -0.61 2.33 -1.71
N SER A 123 -0.59 1.04 -2.05
CA SER A 123 -0.04 0.58 -3.33
C SER A 123 -0.87 1.10 -4.50
N TYR A 124 -2.20 1.11 -4.38
CA TYR A 124 -3.05 1.71 -5.42
C TYR A 124 -2.92 3.23 -5.52
N VAL A 125 -2.62 3.93 -4.43
CA VAL A 125 -2.27 5.37 -4.45
C VAL A 125 -1.04 5.60 -5.32
N ARG A 126 -0.01 4.76 -5.22
CA ARG A 126 1.24 4.91 -6.00
C ARG A 126 1.05 4.72 -7.50
N VAL A 127 0.08 3.91 -7.92
CA VAL A 127 -0.22 3.64 -9.34
C VAL A 127 -1.46 4.39 -9.84
N TYR A 128 -1.96 5.36 -9.07
CA TYR A 128 -3.14 6.18 -9.42
C TYR A 128 -4.40 5.37 -9.75
N ASN A 129 -4.56 4.17 -9.18
CA ASN A 129 -5.75 3.34 -9.40
C ASN A 129 -6.88 3.76 -8.46
N TYR A 130 -7.49 4.91 -8.73
CA TYR A 130 -8.46 5.54 -7.84
C TYR A 130 -9.73 4.71 -7.61
N LYS A 131 -10.15 3.94 -8.62
CA LYS A 131 -11.30 3.03 -8.48
C LYS A 131 -11.00 1.94 -7.45
N LYS A 132 -9.83 1.29 -7.51
CA LYS A 132 -9.45 0.28 -6.53
C LYS A 132 -9.17 0.92 -5.14
N GLN A 133 -8.60 2.13 -5.09
CA GLN A 133 -8.44 2.88 -3.83
C GLN A 133 -9.79 3.08 -3.12
N GLN A 134 -10.82 3.53 -3.83
CA GLN A 134 -12.17 3.72 -3.28
C GLN A 134 -12.72 2.43 -2.66
N HIS A 135 -12.61 1.31 -3.39
CA HIS A 135 -13.13 0.01 -2.91
C HIS A 135 -12.38 -0.46 -1.66
N THR A 136 -11.06 -0.40 -1.66
CA THR A 136 -10.24 -0.80 -0.50
C THR A 136 -10.49 0.10 0.71
N ALA A 137 -10.59 1.41 0.51
CA ALA A 137 -10.91 2.36 1.58
C ALA A 137 -12.29 2.10 2.20
N MET A 138 -13.30 1.78 1.38
CA MET A 138 -14.62 1.39 1.89
C MET A 138 -14.58 0.06 2.66
N SER A 139 -13.75 -0.90 2.26
CA SER A 139 -13.52 -2.13 3.04
C SER A 139 -12.87 -1.85 4.39
N LEU A 140 -11.86 -0.98 4.44
CA LEU A 140 -11.23 -0.50 5.69
C LEU A 140 -12.25 0.19 6.60
N TYR A 141 -13.06 1.08 6.04
CA TYR A 141 -14.10 1.78 6.80
C TYR A 141 -15.12 0.80 7.37
N LYS A 142 -15.58 -0.19 6.61
CA LYS A 142 -16.50 -1.23 7.12
C LYS A 142 -15.87 -2.06 8.24
N LEU A 143 -14.56 -2.31 8.18
CA LEU A 143 -13.84 -3.12 9.17
C LEU A 143 -13.65 -2.39 10.51
N LYS A 144 -13.37 -1.08 10.49
CA LYS A 144 -12.93 -0.32 11.68
C LYS A 144 -13.80 0.87 12.04
N LEU A 145 -14.69 1.30 11.15
CA LEU A 145 -15.60 2.45 11.30
C LEU A 145 -14.88 3.75 11.69
N LYS A 146 -13.64 3.94 11.21
CA LYS A 146 -12.83 5.14 11.45
C LYS A 146 -13.05 6.17 10.33
N ASN A 147 -13.36 7.42 10.69
CA ASN A 147 -13.59 8.49 9.70
C ASN A 147 -12.47 8.64 8.66
N PRO A 148 -11.17 8.58 9.02
CA PRO A 148 -10.09 8.68 8.02
C PRO A 148 -10.24 7.71 6.84
N TYR A 149 -10.70 6.48 7.07
CA TYR A 149 -10.91 5.51 5.99
C TYR A 149 -12.10 5.86 5.10
N TYR A 150 -13.15 6.46 5.67
CA TYR A 150 -14.25 6.99 4.88
C TYR A 150 -13.79 8.15 3.99
N PHE A 151 -13.01 9.08 4.56
CA PHE A 151 -12.49 10.23 3.82
C PHE A 151 -11.42 9.85 2.79
N TRP A 152 -10.69 8.75 2.99
CA TRP A 152 -9.87 8.15 1.93
C TRP A 152 -10.71 7.68 0.73
N ALA A 153 -11.90 7.10 0.98
CA ALA A 153 -12.82 6.73 -0.09
C ALA A 153 -13.39 7.96 -0.81
N VAL A 154 -13.78 9.00 -0.07
CA VAL A 154 -14.24 10.29 -0.64
C VAL A 154 -13.14 10.91 -1.51
N MET A 155 -11.91 11.00 -0.99
CA MET A 155 -10.77 11.54 -1.74
C MET A 155 -10.52 10.71 -3.01
N SER A 156 -10.62 9.39 -2.94
CA SER A 156 -10.49 8.51 -4.12
C SER A 156 -11.57 8.78 -5.18
N ILE A 157 -12.78 9.18 -4.78
CA ILE A 157 -13.85 9.60 -5.69
C ILE A 157 -13.50 10.95 -6.33
N VAL A 158 -13.04 11.92 -5.54
CA VAL A 158 -12.57 13.21 -6.06
C VAL A 158 -11.43 13.04 -7.07
N MET A 159 -10.49 12.11 -6.83
CA MET A 159 -9.42 11.82 -7.78
C MET A 159 -9.93 11.11 -9.05
N GLN A 160 -10.96 10.25 -8.97
CA GLN A 160 -11.59 9.70 -10.18
C GLN A 160 -12.19 10.80 -11.05
N ALA A 161 -12.72 11.85 -10.44
CA ALA A 161 -13.32 12.98 -11.15
C ALA A 161 -12.30 13.76 -12.01
N SER A 162 -11.00 13.68 -11.70
CA SER A 162 -9.94 14.26 -12.55
C SER A 162 -9.54 13.40 -13.74
N ASP A 163 -9.80 12.09 -13.69
CA ASP A 163 -9.42 11.12 -14.73
C ASP A 163 -10.59 10.72 -15.65
N THR A 164 -11.83 11.03 -15.27
CA THR A 164 -13.03 10.76 -16.09
C THR A 164 -13.44 11.94 -16.96
N ASP A 165 -14.29 11.69 -17.96
CA ASP A 165 -14.91 12.72 -18.79
C ASP A 165 -15.58 13.81 -17.94
N ASP A 166 -15.42 15.08 -18.32
CA ASP A 166 -15.91 16.25 -17.59
C ASP A 166 -17.42 16.18 -17.31
N LYS A 167 -18.20 15.58 -18.23
CA LYS A 167 -19.63 15.36 -18.03
C LYS A 167 -19.90 14.37 -16.91
N ILE A 168 -19.17 13.26 -16.86
CA ILE A 168 -19.32 12.22 -15.82
C ILE A 168 -18.82 12.75 -14.47
N SER A 169 -17.69 13.45 -14.49
CA SER A 169 -17.09 14.12 -13.35
C SER A 169 -18.09 15.02 -12.64
N LYS A 170 -18.74 15.93 -13.38
CA LYS A 170 -19.70 16.91 -12.84
C LYS A 170 -21.08 16.33 -12.53
N SER A 171 -21.53 15.30 -13.23
CA SER A 171 -22.89 14.75 -13.07
C SER A 171 -22.98 13.57 -12.09
N VAL A 172 -21.89 12.86 -11.85
CA VAL A 172 -21.89 11.62 -11.06
C VAL A 172 -20.86 11.66 -9.94
N THR A 173 -19.59 11.87 -10.27
CA THR A 173 -18.49 11.62 -9.35
C THR A 173 -18.39 12.68 -8.26
N LEU A 174 -18.39 13.97 -8.63
CA LEU A 174 -18.37 15.08 -7.68
C LEU A 174 -19.62 15.16 -6.80
N PRO A 175 -20.85 15.06 -7.34
CA PRO A 175 -22.05 15.05 -6.51
C PRO A 175 -22.15 13.85 -5.57
N LEU A 176 -21.50 12.72 -5.90
CA LEU A 176 -21.38 11.59 -4.97
C LEU A 176 -20.44 11.94 -3.82
N ALA A 177 -19.25 12.48 -4.10
CA ALA A 177 -18.30 12.90 -3.08
C ALA A 177 -18.92 13.96 -2.15
N GLU A 178 -19.58 14.97 -2.71
CA GLU A 178 -20.26 16.02 -1.93
C GLU A 178 -21.32 15.41 -0.99
N ARG A 179 -22.22 14.56 -1.51
CA ARG A 179 -23.25 13.91 -0.69
C ARG A 179 -22.68 13.07 0.44
N MET A 180 -21.56 12.38 0.19
CA MET A 180 -20.89 11.57 1.21
C MET A 180 -20.37 12.44 2.36
N VAL A 181 -19.72 13.57 2.06
CA VAL A 181 -19.21 14.48 3.09
C VAL A 181 -20.35 15.24 3.77
N LYS A 182 -21.33 15.72 3.01
CA LYS A 182 -22.52 16.41 3.55
C LYS A 182 -23.25 15.58 4.58
N LYS A 183 -23.37 14.26 4.36
CA LYS A 183 -23.94 13.35 5.37
C LYS A 183 -23.20 13.41 6.71
N PHE A 184 -21.87 13.46 6.70
CA PHE A 184 -21.07 13.58 7.93
C PHE A 184 -21.22 14.96 8.59
N VAL A 185 -21.37 16.02 7.78
CA VAL A 185 -21.68 17.37 8.28
C VAL A 185 -23.05 17.40 8.95
N ASP A 186 -24.09 16.91 8.28
CA ASP A 186 -25.48 16.91 8.77
C ASP A 186 -25.62 16.04 10.04
N ASP A 187 -24.88 14.92 10.11
CA ASP A 187 -24.83 14.04 11.28
C ASP A 187 -23.94 14.59 12.43
N ASN A 188 -23.26 15.72 12.23
CA ASN A 188 -22.26 16.30 13.15
C ASN A 188 -21.16 15.29 13.56
N LYS A 189 -20.64 14.56 12.57
CA LYS A 189 -19.59 13.52 12.71
C LYS A 189 -18.25 13.93 12.12
N MET A 190 -18.05 15.23 11.87
CA MET A 190 -16.77 15.76 11.40
C MET A 190 -15.86 15.92 12.61
N ASP A 191 -14.73 15.20 12.60
CA ASP A 191 -13.82 15.08 13.74
C ASP A 191 -12.44 15.72 13.47
N ALA A 192 -12.15 16.06 12.21
CA ALA A 192 -10.85 16.61 11.80
C ALA A 192 -10.97 17.79 10.83
N GLU A 193 -10.04 18.75 10.95
CA GLU A 193 -9.97 19.91 10.06
C GLU A 193 -9.85 19.51 8.58
N GLN A 194 -9.08 18.46 8.30
CA GLN A 194 -8.84 17.97 6.93
C GLN A 194 -10.13 17.49 6.25
N GLU A 195 -11.12 17.04 7.04
CA GLU A 195 -12.43 16.61 6.53
C GLU A 195 -13.23 17.82 6.03
N ILE A 196 -13.18 18.92 6.77
CA ILE A 196 -13.79 20.20 6.40
C ILE A 196 -13.08 20.78 5.18
N GLN A 197 -11.73 20.77 5.17
CA GLN A 197 -10.95 21.21 4.03
C GLN A 197 -11.30 20.43 2.76
N LEU A 198 -11.47 19.10 2.85
CA LEU A 198 -11.91 18.30 1.71
C LEU A 198 -13.31 18.70 1.24
N TYR A 199 -14.24 18.96 2.16
CA TYR A 199 -15.58 19.42 1.79
C TYR A 199 -15.52 20.74 1.00
N VAL A 200 -14.75 21.70 1.50
CA VAL A 200 -14.54 22.98 0.85
C VAL A 200 -13.96 22.77 -0.55
N ILE A 201 -12.92 21.95 -0.69
CA ILE A 201 -12.31 21.63 -2.00
C ILE A 201 -13.36 21.10 -2.98
N ILE A 202 -14.21 20.15 -2.56
CA ILE A 202 -15.27 19.59 -3.42
C ILE A 202 -16.22 20.69 -3.91
N LEU A 203 -16.70 21.55 -3.01
CA LEU A 203 -17.59 22.66 -3.36
C LEU A 203 -16.95 23.67 -4.32
N TYR A 204 -15.66 23.96 -4.14
CA TYR A 204 -14.91 24.85 -5.04
C TYR A 204 -14.74 24.24 -6.43
N ILE A 205 -14.51 22.93 -6.52
CA ILE A 205 -14.39 22.24 -7.81
C ILE A 205 -15.74 22.24 -8.55
N GLU A 206 -16.85 21.94 -7.87
CA GLU A 206 -18.19 21.94 -8.49
C GLU A 206 -18.60 23.30 -9.04
N LYS A 207 -18.25 24.38 -8.32
CA LYS A 207 -18.48 25.76 -8.75
C LYS A 207 -17.49 26.26 -9.81
N GLY A 208 -16.51 25.43 -10.20
CA GLY A 208 -15.55 25.74 -11.27
C GLY A 208 -14.38 26.66 -10.86
N HIS A 209 -14.15 26.84 -9.56
CA HIS A 209 -13.12 27.74 -9.00
C HIS A 209 -11.74 27.08 -8.81
N ILE A 210 -11.60 25.75 -9.02
CA ILE A 210 -10.35 25.00 -8.88
C ILE A 210 -10.16 24.05 -10.08
N VAL A 211 -8.91 23.88 -10.56
CA VAL A 211 -8.54 22.83 -11.53
C VAL A 211 -7.66 21.78 -10.86
N TYR A 212 -7.92 20.50 -11.14
CA TYR A 212 -7.15 19.37 -10.65
C TYR A 212 -5.69 19.41 -11.13
N GLN A 213 -4.74 19.11 -10.24
CA GLN A 213 -3.36 18.82 -10.62
C GLN A 213 -2.98 17.41 -10.14
N LYS A 214 -2.27 16.65 -10.99
CA LYS A 214 -1.93 15.22 -10.80
C LYS A 214 -1.13 14.86 -9.54
N ASN A 215 -0.73 15.84 -8.72
CA ASN A 215 0.15 15.65 -7.56
C ASN A 215 -0.52 15.95 -6.21
N THR A 216 -1.85 15.78 -6.11
CA THR A 216 -2.62 16.04 -4.87
C THR A 216 -2.66 17.53 -4.46
N THR A 217 -2.15 18.43 -5.31
CA THR A 217 -2.19 19.88 -5.12
C THR A 217 -3.35 20.46 -5.91
N PHE A 218 -4.21 21.23 -5.25
CA PHE A 218 -5.30 21.98 -5.88
C PHE A 218 -4.83 23.40 -6.18
N ILE A 219 -5.04 23.89 -7.42
CA ILE A 219 -4.72 25.27 -7.81
C ILE A 219 -6.04 26.06 -7.93
N LEU A 220 -6.14 27.15 -7.16
CA LEU A 220 -7.22 28.13 -7.30
C LEU A 220 -7.15 28.80 -8.67
N LYS A 221 -8.26 28.81 -9.42
CA LYS A 221 -8.42 29.74 -10.52
C LYS A 221 -8.69 31.12 -9.93
N GLY A 222 -7.78 32.05 -10.20
CA GLY A 222 -8.01 33.48 -9.97
C GLY A 222 -9.15 34.00 -10.84
#